data_AF-A0A7Y8HYL1-F1
#
_entry.id   AF-A0A7Y8HYL1-F1
#
_cell.length_a   1.000
_cell.length_b   1.000
_cell.length_c   1.000
_cell.angle_alpha   90.00
_cell.angle_beta   90.00
_cell.angle_gamma   90.00
#
_symmetry.space_group_name_H-M   'P 1'
#
loop_
_entity.id
_entity.type
_entity.pdbx_description
1 polymer ?
#
loop_
_entity_poly.entity_id
_entity_poly.type
_entity_poly.pdbx_seq_one_letter_code
_entity_poly.pdbx_strand_id
1 'polypeptide(L)'
;MRSAVLAVRLLVLALAAYLIFEGLPALQKLRQARRNPPKPPPEFEWVDKTKGLRILHFYATPGAIRRGQEVSLCYGVAQAAKARIEAEPGGLLSGVWPTFNRCLIVTPRRDTRYTLTAEDDSGARRQLSLEVTVLPPEKK
;
A
#
# COMPACT_ATOMS: atom_id res chain seq x y z
N MET A 1 -13.20 68.13 -21.23
CA MET A 1 -11.97 67.47 -20.75
C MET A 1 -12.17 66.69 -19.45
N ARG A 2 -12.76 67.27 -18.38
CA ARG A 2 -13.00 66.58 -17.10
C ARG A 2 -13.89 65.32 -17.20
N SER A 3 -14.94 65.34 -18.01
CA SER A 3 -15.87 64.21 -18.16
C SER A 3 -15.26 62.98 -18.86
N ALA A 4 -14.37 63.21 -19.85
CA ALA A 4 -13.67 62.12 -20.55
C ALA A 4 -12.69 61.40 -19.63
N VAL A 5 -11.97 62.15 -18.78
CA VAL A 5 -11.06 61.58 -17.77
C VAL A 5 -11.83 60.75 -16.74
N LEU A 6 -13.03 61.18 -16.35
CA LEU A 6 -13.89 60.43 -15.43
C LEU A 6 -14.37 59.11 -16.05
N ALA A 7 -14.81 59.14 -17.31
CA ALA A 7 -15.29 57.96 -18.02
C ALA A 7 -14.19 56.91 -18.21
N VAL A 8 -12.98 57.32 -18.58
CA VAL A 8 -11.83 56.42 -18.73
C VAL A 8 -11.45 55.77 -17.40
N ARG A 9 -11.47 56.52 -16.29
CA ARG A 9 -11.22 55.96 -14.95
C ARG A 9 -12.24 54.90 -14.56
N LEU A 10 -13.53 55.15 -14.81
CA LEU A 10 -14.59 54.19 -14.53
C LEU A 10 -14.44 52.91 -15.35
N LEU A 11 -14.08 53.03 -16.63
CA LEU A 11 -13.81 51.89 -17.51
C LEU A 11 -12.62 51.04 -17.03
N VAL A 12 -11.52 51.68 -16.64
CA VAL A 12 -10.35 50.97 -16.10
C VAL A 12 -10.68 50.26 -14.80
N LEU A 13 -11.44 50.89 -13.90
CA LEU A 13 -11.88 50.27 -12.65
C LEU A 13 -12.81 49.07 -12.90
N ALA A 14 -13.73 49.18 -13.86
CA ALA A 14 -14.63 48.08 -14.23
C ALA A 14 -13.86 46.90 -14.85
N LEU A 15 -12.91 47.17 -15.75
CA LEU A 15 -12.03 46.13 -16.33
C LEU A 15 -11.15 45.47 -15.27
N ALA A 16 -10.56 46.24 -14.36
CA ALA A 16 -9.76 45.71 -13.26
C ALA A 16 -10.61 44.83 -12.33
N ALA A 17 -11.82 45.29 -11.96
CA ALA A 17 -12.74 44.51 -11.16
C ALA A 17 -13.15 43.20 -11.85
N TYR A 18 -13.39 43.24 -13.16
CA TYR A 18 -13.70 42.05 -13.96
C TYR A 18 -12.54 41.04 -13.99
N LEU A 19 -11.30 41.49 -14.26
CA LEU A 19 -10.11 40.63 -14.25
C LEU A 19 -9.79 40.05 -12.87
N ILE A 20 -10.04 40.82 -11.81
CA ILE A 20 -9.91 40.38 -10.41
C ILE A 20 -10.98 39.32 -10.09
N PHE A 21 -12.23 39.54 -10.51
CA PHE A 21 -13.33 38.60 -10.31
C PHE A 21 -13.09 37.26 -11.02
N GLU A 22 -12.53 37.28 -12.23
CA GLU A 22 -12.18 36.06 -12.98
C GLU A 22 -10.87 35.40 -12.48
N GLY A 23 -9.88 36.21 -12.08
CA GLY A 23 -8.55 35.73 -11.70
C GLY A 23 -8.40 35.26 -10.24
N LEU A 24 -9.09 35.90 -9.28
CA LEU A 24 -9.06 35.48 -7.88
C LEU A 24 -9.51 34.03 -7.66
N PRO A 25 -10.63 33.54 -8.21
CA PRO A 25 -11.10 32.18 -7.94
C PRO A 25 -10.08 31.13 -8.41
N ALA A 26 -9.37 31.37 -9.52
CA ALA A 26 -8.28 30.49 -9.97
C ALA A 26 -7.11 30.47 -8.98
N LEU A 27 -6.66 31.66 -8.53
CA LEU A 27 -5.61 31.78 -7.50
C LEU A 27 -6.04 31.19 -6.15
N GLN A 28 -7.31 31.35 -5.78
CA GLN A 28 -7.89 30.80 -4.56
C GLN A 28 -7.95 29.27 -4.61
N LYS A 29 -8.38 28.68 -5.73
CA LYS A 29 -8.36 27.21 -5.93
C LYS A 29 -6.94 26.65 -5.81
N LEU A 30 -5.94 27.31 -6.41
CA LEU A 30 -4.55 26.89 -6.29
C LEU A 30 -4.02 27.02 -4.85
N ARG A 31 -4.37 28.10 -4.15
CA ARG A 31 -4.04 28.27 -2.72
C ARG A 31 -4.70 27.18 -1.87
N GLN A 32 -5.94 26.80 -2.17
CA GLN A 32 -6.66 25.78 -1.44
C GLN A 32 -6.07 24.38 -1.69
N ALA A 33 -5.74 24.04 -2.94
CA ALA A 33 -5.06 22.79 -3.27
C ALA A 33 -3.67 22.67 -2.62
N ARG A 34 -2.94 23.79 -2.50
CA ARG A 34 -1.68 23.81 -1.73
C ARG A 34 -1.88 23.62 -0.23
N ARG A 35 -2.95 24.17 0.35
CA ARG A 35 -3.25 23.98 1.79
C ARG A 35 -3.70 22.56 2.08
N ASN A 36 -4.56 22.02 1.23
CA ASN A 36 -5.17 20.70 1.41
C ASN A 36 -4.82 19.85 0.20
N PRO A 37 -3.65 19.19 0.20
CA PRO A 37 -3.34 18.24 -0.85
C PRO A 37 -4.41 17.13 -0.87
N PRO A 38 -4.82 16.63 -2.05
CA PRO A 38 -5.75 15.53 -2.14
C PRO A 38 -5.19 14.31 -1.39
N LYS A 39 -6.02 13.68 -0.56
CA LYS A 39 -5.62 12.44 0.12
C LYS A 39 -5.25 11.39 -0.95
N PRO A 40 -4.16 10.65 -0.78
CA PRO A 40 -3.86 9.53 -1.68
C PRO A 40 -5.05 8.56 -1.71
N PRO A 41 -5.30 7.91 -2.86
CA PRO A 41 -6.34 6.89 -2.98
C PRO A 41 -6.23 5.84 -1.86
N PRO A 42 -7.35 5.24 -1.41
CA PRO A 42 -7.35 4.22 -0.35
C PRO A 42 -6.38 3.06 -0.63
N GLU A 43 -6.16 2.75 -1.91
CA GLU A 43 -5.19 1.75 -2.34
C GLU A 43 -3.77 2.01 -1.84
N PHE A 44 -3.35 3.26 -1.64
CA PHE A 44 -2.00 3.61 -1.15
C PHE A 44 -1.96 3.83 0.37
N GLU A 45 -3.03 3.53 1.09
CA GLU A 45 -3.09 3.74 2.54
C GLU A 45 -2.01 2.94 3.30
N TRP A 46 -1.53 1.82 2.76
CA TRP A 46 -0.43 1.05 3.37
C TRP A 46 0.94 1.76 3.33
N VAL A 47 1.10 2.79 2.49
CA VAL A 47 2.32 3.63 2.44
C VAL A 47 2.34 4.61 3.62
N ASP A 48 1.18 4.97 4.16
CA ASP A 48 1.05 5.91 5.25
C ASP A 48 1.65 5.32 6.54
N LYS A 49 2.75 5.92 6.99
CA LYS A 49 3.46 5.50 8.20
C LYS A 49 2.60 5.59 9.47
N THR A 50 1.57 6.44 9.47
CA THR A 50 0.66 6.60 10.61
C THR A 50 -0.27 5.40 10.80
N LYS A 51 -0.41 4.53 9.78
CA LYS A 51 -1.27 3.35 9.84
C LYS A 51 -0.64 2.17 10.57
N GLY A 52 0.64 2.28 10.93
CA GLY A 52 1.38 1.30 11.72
C GLY A 52 1.63 -0.04 10.99
N LEU A 53 2.16 -1.00 11.74
CA LEU A 53 2.53 -2.33 11.26
C LEU A 53 1.34 -3.10 10.66
N ARG A 54 1.51 -3.58 9.42
CA ARG A 54 0.47 -4.31 8.69
C ARG A 54 1.01 -5.48 7.88
N ILE A 55 0.24 -6.56 7.82
CA ILE A 55 0.38 -7.61 6.81
C ILE A 55 -0.59 -7.25 5.68
N LEU A 56 -0.07 -7.09 4.46
CA LEU A 56 -0.84 -6.71 3.27
C LEU A 56 -1.51 -7.93 2.65
N HIS A 57 -0.74 -9.00 2.50
CA HIS A 57 -1.21 -10.29 2.00
C HIS A 57 -0.30 -11.40 2.50
N PHE A 58 -0.87 -12.60 2.63
CA PHE A 58 -0.13 -13.83 2.86
C PHE A 58 -0.94 -15.01 2.33
N TYR A 59 -0.47 -15.62 1.25
CA TYR A 59 -1.18 -16.70 0.56
C TYR A 59 -0.21 -17.66 -0.11
N ALA A 60 -0.70 -18.87 -0.40
CA ALA A 60 0.04 -19.92 -1.08
C ALA A 60 -0.75 -20.40 -2.29
N THR A 61 -0.09 -20.53 -3.44
CA THR A 61 -0.72 -21.03 -4.68
C THR A 61 0.17 -22.05 -5.37
N PRO A 62 -0.32 -23.27 -5.66
CA PRO A 62 -1.61 -23.83 -5.23
C PRO A 62 -1.63 -24.15 -3.72
N GLY A 63 -2.81 -24.16 -3.10
CA GLY A 63 -2.98 -24.50 -1.67
C GLY A 63 -2.93 -26.00 -1.38
N ALA A 64 -3.05 -26.84 -2.41
CA ALA A 64 -2.91 -28.29 -2.31
C ALA A 64 -2.02 -28.81 -3.44
N ILE A 65 -1.08 -29.69 -3.11
CA ILE A 65 -0.11 -30.24 -4.04
C ILE A 65 0.08 -31.75 -3.87
N ARG A 66 0.59 -32.43 -4.89
CA ARG A 66 1.19 -33.76 -4.72
C ARG A 66 2.61 -33.62 -4.17
N ARG A 67 3.08 -34.65 -3.47
CA ARG A 67 4.45 -34.70 -2.95
C ARG A 67 5.47 -34.44 -4.05
N GLY A 68 6.38 -33.50 -3.82
CA GLY A 68 7.46 -33.14 -4.76
C GLY A 68 7.09 -32.02 -5.73
N GLN A 69 5.86 -31.51 -5.70
CA GLN A 69 5.50 -30.30 -6.42
C GLN A 69 5.85 -29.04 -5.63
N GLU A 70 5.92 -27.93 -6.35
CA GLU A 70 6.24 -26.62 -5.80
C GLU A 70 4.99 -25.79 -5.52
N VAL A 71 5.10 -24.92 -4.52
CA VAL A 71 4.09 -23.92 -4.16
C VAL A 71 4.75 -22.56 -4.15
N SER A 72 4.05 -21.57 -4.70
CA SER A 72 4.41 -20.17 -4.56
C SER A 72 3.79 -19.60 -3.29
N LEU A 73 4.62 -19.29 -2.30
CA LEU A 73 4.24 -18.66 -1.05
C LEU A 73 4.50 -17.16 -1.14
N CYS A 74 3.45 -16.37 -1.30
CA CYS A 74 3.53 -14.92 -1.49
C CYS A 74 3.11 -14.16 -0.23
N TYR A 75 3.88 -13.14 0.12
CA TYR A 75 3.62 -12.29 1.27
C TYR A 75 3.94 -10.82 1.00
N GLY A 76 3.33 -9.95 1.80
CA GLY A 76 3.56 -8.51 1.79
C GLY A 76 3.35 -7.93 3.17
N VAL A 77 4.24 -7.04 3.60
CA VAL A 77 4.17 -6.33 4.89
C VAL A 77 4.49 -4.86 4.69
N ALA A 78 3.85 -4.00 5.47
CA ALA A 78 4.11 -2.56 5.50
C ALA A 78 4.43 -2.12 6.92
N GLN A 79 5.27 -1.08 7.02
CA GLN A 79 5.74 -0.52 8.30
C GLN A 79 6.37 -1.56 9.23
N ALA A 80 7.06 -2.56 8.65
CA ALA A 80 7.76 -3.60 9.38
C ALA A 80 9.28 -3.37 9.30
N ALA A 81 9.96 -3.49 10.44
CA ALA A 81 11.41 -3.52 10.53
C ALA A 81 11.97 -4.93 10.30
N LYS A 82 11.19 -5.96 10.68
CA LYS A 82 11.56 -7.37 10.52
C LYS A 82 10.37 -8.17 10.01
N ALA A 83 10.66 -9.17 9.19
CA ALA A 83 9.69 -10.16 8.74
C ALA A 83 10.34 -11.54 8.73
N ARG A 84 9.60 -12.56 9.18
CA ARG A 84 10.04 -13.96 9.18
C ARG A 84 8.87 -14.88 8.87
N ILE A 85 9.15 -16.01 8.24
CA ILE A 85 8.15 -17.06 8.00
C ILE A 85 8.67 -18.37 8.59
N GLU A 86 7.87 -18.96 9.46
CA GLU A 86 8.11 -20.30 10.01
C GLU A 86 7.22 -21.32 9.31
N ALA A 87 7.82 -22.43 8.91
CA ALA A 87 7.13 -23.59 8.36
C ALA A 87 7.06 -24.67 9.43
N GLU A 88 5.87 -25.15 9.73
CA GLU A 88 5.63 -26.25 10.64
C GLU A 88 5.01 -27.40 9.85
N PRO A 89 5.78 -28.46 9.56
CA PRO A 89 7.17 -28.72 9.95
C PRO A 89 8.19 -28.18 8.93
N GLY A 90 9.33 -27.67 9.39
CA GLY A 90 10.38 -27.17 8.48
C GLY A 90 11.27 -26.05 9.06
N GLY A 91 10.84 -25.37 10.10
CA GLY A 91 11.58 -24.28 10.75
C GLY A 91 11.50 -22.97 9.97
N LEU A 92 12.48 -22.09 10.20
CA LEU A 92 12.54 -20.74 9.63
C LEU A 92 12.93 -20.77 8.15
N LEU A 93 12.14 -20.11 7.29
CA LEU A 93 12.47 -19.94 5.88
C LEU A 93 13.57 -18.88 5.67
N SER A 94 14.45 -19.13 4.71
CA SER A 94 15.46 -18.17 4.27
C SER A 94 14.90 -17.20 3.21
N GLY A 95 15.56 -16.05 3.05
CA GLY A 95 15.17 -15.06 2.05
C GLY A 95 13.85 -14.35 2.36
N VAL A 96 13.51 -14.23 3.64
CA VAL A 96 12.37 -13.43 4.13
C VAL A 96 12.90 -12.12 4.69
N TRP A 97 12.39 -11.00 4.18
CA TRP A 97 12.65 -9.66 4.68
C TRP A 97 11.41 -8.76 4.49
N PRO A 98 11.30 -7.61 5.17
CA PRO A 98 10.20 -6.68 4.96
C PRO A 98 10.11 -6.19 3.50
N THR A 99 8.97 -6.41 2.87
CA THR A 99 8.70 -6.03 1.48
C THR A 99 7.20 -5.96 1.24
N PHE A 100 6.76 -5.08 0.34
CA PHE A 100 5.35 -4.97 -0.01
C PHE A 100 4.84 -6.18 -0.80
N ASN A 101 5.72 -6.87 -1.53
CA ASN A 101 5.36 -8.08 -2.25
C ASN A 101 6.60 -8.94 -2.52
N ARG A 102 6.54 -10.22 -2.14
CA ARG A 102 7.56 -11.22 -2.48
C ARG A 102 6.96 -12.61 -2.45
N CYS A 103 7.39 -13.45 -3.39
CA CYS A 103 7.03 -14.85 -3.44
C CYS A 103 8.26 -15.74 -3.27
N LEU A 104 8.10 -16.81 -2.50
CA LEU A 104 9.09 -17.84 -2.26
C LEU A 104 8.58 -19.15 -2.87
N ILE A 105 9.46 -19.87 -3.55
CA ILE A 105 9.15 -21.22 -4.02
C ILE A 105 9.49 -22.21 -2.92
N VAL A 106 8.51 -23.00 -2.50
CA VAL A 106 8.63 -24.00 -1.44
C VAL A 106 8.13 -25.36 -1.92
N THR A 107 8.69 -26.44 -1.38
CA THR A 107 8.36 -27.83 -1.80
C THR A 107 8.00 -28.67 -0.57
N PRO A 108 6.86 -28.40 0.10
CA PRO A 108 6.48 -29.15 1.29
C PRO A 108 6.26 -30.64 0.98
N ARG A 109 6.77 -31.53 1.86
CA ARG A 109 6.68 -33.00 1.69
C ARG A 109 5.49 -33.64 2.41
N ARG A 110 4.87 -32.86 3.29
CA ARG A 110 3.69 -33.16 4.11
C ARG A 110 2.93 -31.85 4.35
N ASP A 111 1.72 -31.95 4.86
CA ASP A 111 0.94 -30.78 5.27
C ASP A 111 1.80 -29.84 6.11
N THR A 112 1.86 -28.59 5.67
CA THR A 112 2.75 -27.59 6.25
C THR A 112 1.97 -26.33 6.55
N ARG A 113 2.00 -25.92 7.81
CA ARG A 113 1.50 -24.63 8.27
C ARG A 113 2.61 -23.59 8.14
N TYR A 114 2.34 -22.52 7.43
CA TYR A 114 3.24 -21.39 7.33
C TYR A 114 2.72 -20.25 8.19
N THR A 115 3.58 -19.65 9.01
CA THR A 115 3.26 -18.52 9.89
C THR A 115 4.18 -17.35 9.56
N LEU A 116 3.61 -16.29 8.98
CA LEU A 116 4.29 -15.02 8.78
C LEU A 116 4.24 -14.21 10.08
N THR A 117 5.40 -13.74 10.53
CA THR A 117 5.51 -12.76 11.63
C THR A 117 6.18 -11.50 11.11
N ALA A 118 5.51 -10.36 11.30
CA ALA A 118 6.04 -9.03 11.05
C ALA A 118 6.21 -8.29 12.38
N GLU A 119 7.28 -7.51 12.51
CA GLU A 119 7.62 -6.73 13.71
C GLU A 119 8.15 -5.35 13.29
N ASP A 120 7.76 -4.31 14.01
CA ASP A 120 8.25 -2.93 13.81
C ASP A 120 9.31 -2.53 14.84
N ASP A 121 9.91 -1.35 14.67
CA ASP A 121 10.97 -0.85 15.57
C ASP A 121 10.47 -0.54 16.99
N SER A 122 9.15 -0.43 17.19
CA SER A 122 8.54 -0.26 18.51
C SER A 122 8.32 -1.58 19.25
N GLY A 123 8.57 -2.71 18.58
CA GLY A 123 8.33 -4.06 19.08
C GLY A 123 6.88 -4.54 18.88
N ALA A 124 6.04 -3.78 18.18
CA ALA A 124 4.71 -4.26 17.84
C ALA A 124 4.83 -5.44 16.87
N ARG A 125 3.96 -6.44 17.03
CA ARG A 125 3.99 -7.68 16.25
C ARG A 125 2.64 -7.98 15.61
N ARG A 126 2.68 -8.51 14.39
CA ARG A 126 1.52 -9.06 13.66
C ARG A 126 1.87 -10.42 13.09
N GLN A 127 0.90 -11.33 13.13
CA GLN A 127 1.06 -12.68 12.64
C GLN A 127 -0.13 -13.10 11.79
N LEU A 128 0.14 -13.94 10.79
CA LEU A 128 -0.89 -14.59 9.97
C LEU A 128 -0.39 -15.97 9.57
N SER A 129 -1.28 -16.96 9.56
CA SER A 129 -0.94 -18.34 9.22
C SER A 129 -1.82 -18.86 8.08
N LEU A 130 -1.26 -19.76 7.28
CA LEU A 130 -1.96 -20.52 6.25
C LEU A 130 -1.48 -21.97 6.24
N GLU A 131 -2.25 -22.86 5.61
CA GLU A 131 -1.88 -24.26 5.43
C GLU A 131 -1.75 -24.60 3.96
N VAL A 132 -0.75 -25.42 3.65
CA VAL A 132 -0.57 -26.07 2.36
C VAL A 132 -0.72 -27.57 2.56
N THR A 133 -1.69 -28.17 1.86
CA THR A 133 -1.97 -29.61 1.94
C THR A 133 -1.14 -30.39 0.93
N VAL A 134 -0.57 -31.51 1.35
CA VAL A 134 0.14 -32.45 0.49
C VAL A 134 -0.71 -33.71 0.34
N LEU A 135 -1.32 -33.84 -0.84
CA LEU A 135 -2.22 -34.93 -1.18
C LEU A 135 -1.50 -36.29 -1.09
N PRO A 136 -2.19 -37.33 -0.61
CA PRO A 136 -1.64 -38.68 -0.56
C PRO A 136 -1.31 -39.20 -1.98
N PRO A 137 -0.38 -40.17 -2.10
CA PRO A 137 -0.12 -40.82 -3.37
C PRO A 137 -1.38 -41.52 -3.88
N GLU A 138 -1.64 -41.45 -5.18
CA GLU A 138 -2.73 -42.20 -5.80
C GLU A 138 -2.48 -43.71 -5.62
N LYS A 139 -3.50 -44.43 -5.12
CA LYS A 139 -3.47 -45.89 -5.07
C LYS A 139 -3.52 -46.40 -6.52
N LYS A 140 -2.46 -47.09 -6.94
CA LYS A 140 -2.39 -47.78 -8.22
C LYS A 140 -2.96 -49.19 -8.09
#